data_AF-A0AAV8WVE9-F1
#
_entry.id   AF-A0AAV8WVE9-F1
#
_cell.length_a   1.000
_cell.length_b   1.000
_cell.length_c   1.000
_cell.angle_alpha   90.00
_cell.angle_beta   90.00
_cell.angle_gamma   90.00
#
_symmetry.space_group_name_H-M   'P 1'
#
loop_
_entity.id
_entity.type
_entity.pdbx_description
1 polymer ?
#
loop_
_entity_poly.entity_id
_entity_poly.type
_entity_poly.pdbx_seq_one_letter_code
_entity_poly.pdbx_strand_id
1 'polypeptide(L)'
;MREGCSIFDTSSYTQHALEIWSQIQKEIFSDSDDEIKNESLRTLTTIINKISQSNEERFTSILKDISITVKGNLLPGSKLFEPSANILLYVALASQECATYMMKEVIPLLTNTFNIITPSAKKAIILKTVIPFVKAYLNQCNEVNLTEYEELETVPILCLKASMEEESSLKATGFDGLSDLVENLPLPIRMSVYRYLHKIIIIPQEQNVRISVLNCFKNLSTIYQDEINEYVLYKTKINDPCQLDLYLNALNVIANLNYFKDIVSDTLLYYAAENIHLAVVAVKNLKQLLEKESKNIAIIETFLQKRTVKKFVNYAITEDIINRNSNHELLLYIASILKILIGSQRCEIQSNIIKQQLHIIDNFKEKSEEVYVFLLDGLLSRFRKAVPLDHNILDMLTTISLTNKNDLVRDIATQLLANLINKQAEGEHLNHCLDIIKKHCLKTINSSKSNVIVTLSWITKALVMRNHFQGNLWTELVRIHPRTSYSLSETVIKFIVFV
;
A
#
# COMPACT_ATOMS: atom_id res chain seq x y z
N MET A 1 -8.93 -7.72 -39.43
CA MET A 1 -7.93 -6.98 -40.23
C MET A 1 -6.51 -7.14 -39.71
N ARG A 2 -6.27 -6.97 -38.40
CA ARG A 2 -4.95 -7.14 -37.76
C ARG A 2 -4.24 -8.45 -38.10
N GLU A 3 -4.94 -9.59 -37.96
CA GLU A 3 -4.38 -10.91 -38.33
C GLU A 3 -4.03 -11.01 -39.82
N GLY A 4 -4.74 -10.27 -40.68
CA GLY A 4 -4.47 -10.21 -42.11
C GLY A 4 -3.08 -9.66 -42.45
N CYS A 5 -2.45 -8.85 -41.58
CA CYS A 5 -1.10 -8.33 -41.81
C CYS A 5 -0.02 -9.43 -41.84
N SER A 6 -0.34 -10.60 -41.30
CA SER A 6 0.50 -11.81 -41.38
C SER A 6 0.30 -12.60 -42.69
N ILE A 7 -0.79 -12.34 -43.42
CA ILE A 7 -1.23 -13.11 -44.59
C ILE A 7 -1.01 -12.31 -45.89
N PHE A 8 -1.39 -11.04 -45.89
CA PHE A 8 -1.32 -10.19 -47.09
C PHE A 8 0.03 -9.47 -47.20
N ASP A 9 0.43 -9.21 -48.45
CA ASP A 9 1.66 -8.52 -48.77
C ASP A 9 1.60 -7.02 -48.41
N THR A 10 2.78 -6.41 -48.27
CA THR A 10 2.87 -4.98 -47.93
C THR A 10 2.26 -4.10 -49.03
N SER A 11 2.40 -4.49 -50.30
CA SER A 11 1.85 -3.74 -51.45
C SER A 11 0.34 -3.56 -51.40
N SER A 12 -0.41 -4.59 -50.97
CA SER A 12 -1.87 -4.53 -50.81
C SER A 12 -2.28 -3.50 -49.77
N TYR A 13 -1.58 -3.46 -48.64
CA TYR A 13 -1.82 -2.47 -47.59
C TYR A 13 -1.45 -1.06 -48.03
N THR A 14 -0.32 -0.88 -48.71
CA THR A 14 0.09 0.44 -49.20
C THR A 14 -0.88 1.00 -50.25
N GLN A 15 -1.42 0.15 -51.14
CA GLN A 15 -2.37 0.57 -52.17
C GLN A 15 -3.70 1.08 -51.59
N HIS A 16 -4.21 0.44 -50.53
CA HIS A 16 -5.49 0.76 -49.91
C HIS A 16 -5.37 1.53 -48.58
N ALA A 17 -4.18 2.06 -48.27
CA ALA A 17 -3.87 2.62 -46.96
C ALA A 17 -4.84 3.74 -46.53
N LEU A 18 -5.19 4.65 -47.43
CA LEU A 18 -6.07 5.79 -47.13
C LEU A 18 -7.52 5.35 -46.91
N GLU A 19 -7.99 4.36 -47.66
CA GLU A 19 -9.33 3.78 -47.50
C GLU A 19 -9.44 3.07 -46.15
N ILE A 20 -8.44 2.24 -45.83
CA ILE A 20 -8.35 1.51 -44.56
C ILE A 20 -8.28 2.50 -43.39
N TRP A 21 -7.43 3.53 -43.49
CA TRP A 21 -7.32 4.59 -42.51
C TRP A 21 -8.67 5.28 -42.27
N SER A 22 -9.38 5.68 -43.33
CA SER A 22 -10.68 6.34 -43.20
C SER A 22 -11.72 5.48 -42.47
N GLN A 23 -11.74 4.16 -42.71
CA GLN A 23 -12.66 3.26 -42.01
C GLN A 23 -12.30 3.11 -40.53
N ILE A 24 -11.02 2.93 -40.21
CA ILE A 24 -10.55 2.84 -38.82
C ILE A 24 -10.83 4.15 -38.07
N GLN A 25 -10.59 5.29 -38.70
CA GLN A 25 -10.86 6.60 -38.12
C GLN A 25 -12.34 6.78 -37.75
N LYS A 26 -13.25 6.39 -38.66
CA LYS A 26 -14.71 6.46 -38.40
C LYS A 26 -15.10 5.61 -37.21
N GLU A 27 -14.50 4.43 -37.06
CA GLU A 27 -14.79 3.53 -35.94
C GLU A 27 -14.25 4.07 -34.60
N ILE A 28 -13.09 4.73 -34.61
CA ILE A 28 -12.52 5.36 -33.41
C ILE A 28 -13.34 6.58 -32.97
N PHE A 29 -13.88 7.34 -33.93
CA PHE A 29 -14.69 8.54 -33.66
C PHE A 29 -16.18 8.24 -33.44
N SER A 30 -16.64 7.01 -33.67
CA SER A 30 -18.03 6.64 -33.43
C SER A 30 -18.30 6.44 -31.92
N ASP A 31 -19.58 6.40 -31.54
CA ASP A 31 -20.01 6.00 -30.19
C ASP A 31 -19.98 4.46 -30.00
N SER A 32 -18.98 3.81 -30.61
CA SER A 32 -18.71 2.38 -30.42
C SER A 32 -18.16 2.08 -29.03
N ASP A 33 -18.22 0.80 -28.65
CA ASP A 33 -17.66 0.26 -27.41
C ASP A 33 -16.14 0.54 -27.32
N ASP A 34 -15.66 0.82 -26.11
CA ASP A 34 -14.23 1.03 -25.83
C ASP A 34 -13.37 -0.18 -26.24
N GLU A 35 -13.92 -1.39 -26.22
CA GLU A 35 -13.21 -2.58 -26.73
C GLU A 35 -12.94 -2.47 -28.24
N ILE A 36 -13.94 -2.04 -29.02
CA ILE A 36 -13.84 -1.88 -30.47
C ILE A 36 -12.86 -0.75 -30.80
N LYS A 37 -12.91 0.36 -30.06
CA LYS A 37 -11.97 1.49 -30.22
C LYS A 37 -10.53 1.04 -29.98
N ASN A 38 -10.30 0.28 -28.91
CA ASN A 38 -8.97 -0.22 -28.57
C ASN A 38 -8.44 -1.21 -29.63
N GLU A 39 -9.27 -2.13 -30.13
CA GLU A 39 -8.83 -3.05 -31.18
C GLU A 39 -8.63 -2.34 -32.53
N SER A 40 -9.38 -1.27 -32.80
CA SER A 40 -9.18 -0.39 -33.96
C SER A 40 -7.83 0.32 -33.90
N LEU A 41 -7.45 0.87 -32.75
CA LEU A 41 -6.14 1.49 -32.51
C LEU A 41 -4.97 0.50 -32.65
N ARG A 42 -5.12 -0.72 -32.15
CA ARG A 42 -4.13 -1.80 -32.31
C ARG A 42 -4.01 -2.27 -33.77
N THR A 43 -5.14 -2.35 -34.45
CA THR A 43 -5.19 -2.64 -35.89
C THR A 43 -4.45 -1.57 -36.68
N LEU A 44 -4.67 -0.29 -36.38
CA LEU A 44 -3.93 0.83 -36.97
C LEU A 44 -2.42 0.67 -36.78
N THR A 45 -1.97 0.44 -35.54
CA THR A 45 -0.54 0.24 -35.23
C THR A 45 0.07 -0.86 -36.07
N THR A 46 -0.62 -2.01 -36.18
CA THR A 46 -0.13 -3.18 -36.90
C THR A 46 -0.03 -2.90 -38.41
N ILE A 47 -1.01 -2.22 -38.98
CA ILE A 47 -1.04 -1.88 -40.41
C ILE A 47 0.05 -0.85 -40.73
N ILE A 48 0.21 0.19 -39.91
CA ILE A 48 1.25 1.19 -40.13
C ILE A 48 2.64 0.58 -40.02
N ASN A 49 2.87 -0.34 -39.08
CA ASN A 49 4.13 -1.08 -38.99
C ASN A 49 4.38 -1.97 -40.22
N LYS A 50 3.32 -2.53 -40.82
CA LYS A 50 3.45 -3.26 -42.09
C LYS A 50 3.85 -2.32 -43.23
N ILE A 51 3.23 -1.13 -43.29
CA ILE A 51 3.47 -0.13 -44.33
C ILE A 51 4.85 0.54 -44.17
N SER A 52 5.40 0.66 -42.96
CA SER A 52 6.76 1.21 -42.76
C SER A 52 7.85 0.36 -43.44
N GLN A 53 7.58 -0.91 -43.71
CA GLN A 53 8.45 -1.82 -44.46
C GLN A 53 8.37 -1.63 -45.99
N SER A 54 7.55 -0.69 -46.46
CA SER A 54 7.32 -0.41 -47.89
C SER A 54 8.23 0.70 -48.41
N ASN A 55 7.89 1.29 -49.56
CA ASN A 55 8.60 2.44 -50.10
C ASN A 55 8.48 3.67 -49.17
N GLU A 56 9.63 4.26 -48.82
CA GLU A 56 9.76 5.36 -47.84
C GLU A 56 8.91 6.59 -48.18
N GLU A 57 8.82 6.95 -49.47
CA GLU A 57 8.06 8.12 -49.92
C GLU A 57 6.55 7.93 -49.71
N ARG A 58 6.03 6.74 -50.06
CA ARG A 58 4.62 6.39 -49.85
C ARG A 58 4.27 6.30 -48.38
N PHE A 59 5.12 5.66 -47.57
CA PHE A 59 4.94 5.59 -46.12
C PHE A 59 4.89 6.98 -45.48
N THR A 60 5.84 7.85 -45.85
CA THR A 60 5.89 9.23 -45.36
C THR A 60 4.63 10.03 -45.76
N SER A 61 4.11 9.84 -46.98
CA SER A 61 2.86 10.47 -47.41
C SER A 61 1.68 10.04 -46.55
N ILE A 62 1.55 8.73 -46.27
CA ILE A 62 0.47 8.19 -45.45
C ILE A 62 0.55 8.73 -44.02
N LEU A 63 1.75 8.80 -43.43
CA LEU A 63 1.94 9.38 -42.09
C LEU A 63 1.53 10.85 -42.04
N LYS A 64 1.91 11.64 -43.06
CA LYS A 64 1.51 13.04 -43.18
C LYS A 64 0.00 13.19 -43.26
N ASP A 65 -0.67 12.37 -44.09
CA ASP A 65 -2.13 12.42 -44.26
C ASP A 65 -2.86 12.11 -42.96
N ILE A 66 -2.47 11.03 -42.26
CA ILE A 66 -3.04 10.70 -40.93
C ILE A 66 -2.83 11.87 -39.96
N SER A 67 -1.60 12.37 -39.88
CA SER A 67 -1.23 13.44 -38.97
C SER A 67 -2.05 14.71 -39.22
N ILE A 68 -2.07 15.22 -40.46
CA ILE A 68 -2.77 16.45 -40.83
C ILE A 68 -4.26 16.33 -40.54
N THR A 69 -4.85 15.16 -40.80
CA THR A 69 -6.28 14.92 -40.60
C THR A 69 -6.72 15.12 -39.14
N VAL A 70 -5.89 14.74 -38.17
CA VAL A 70 -6.29 14.73 -36.75
C VAL A 70 -5.53 15.75 -35.88
N LYS A 71 -4.42 16.32 -36.37
CA LYS A 71 -3.58 17.28 -35.61
C LYS A 71 -4.37 18.53 -35.19
N GLY A 72 -5.31 19.00 -36.02
CA GLY A 72 -6.19 20.13 -35.68
C GLY A 72 -7.08 19.90 -34.46
N ASN A 73 -7.35 18.64 -34.09
CA ASN A 73 -8.17 18.29 -32.94
C ASN A 73 -7.38 18.32 -31.61
N LEU A 74 -6.05 18.46 -31.66
CA LEU A 74 -5.19 18.53 -30.46
C LEU A 74 -5.23 19.92 -29.77
N LEU A 75 -6.14 20.78 -30.18
CA LEU A 75 -6.41 22.05 -29.50
C LEU A 75 -7.29 21.82 -28.26
N PRO A 76 -7.05 22.58 -27.18
CA PRO A 76 -7.79 22.42 -25.93
C PRO A 76 -9.29 22.70 -26.11
N GLY A 77 -10.12 21.78 -25.64
CA GLY A 77 -11.58 21.89 -25.67
C GLY A 77 -12.26 21.20 -26.86
N SER A 78 -11.50 20.60 -27.76
CA SER A 78 -12.06 19.71 -28.78
C SER A 78 -12.61 18.43 -28.14
N LYS A 79 -13.85 18.05 -28.47
CA LYS A 79 -14.41 16.73 -28.11
C LYS A 79 -13.63 15.57 -28.75
N LEU A 80 -12.91 15.86 -29.83
CA LEU A 80 -12.09 14.89 -30.55
C LEU A 80 -10.64 14.87 -30.07
N PHE A 81 -10.29 15.63 -29.01
CA PHE A 81 -8.92 15.72 -28.51
C PHE A 81 -8.36 14.35 -28.13
N GLU A 82 -9.02 13.64 -27.22
CA GLU A 82 -8.58 12.33 -26.72
C GLU A 82 -8.50 11.26 -27.83
N PRO A 83 -9.54 11.03 -28.65
CA PRO A 83 -9.44 10.01 -29.69
C PRO A 83 -8.39 10.37 -30.75
N SER A 84 -8.20 11.66 -31.07
CA SER A 84 -7.15 12.10 -32.01
C SER A 84 -5.75 11.92 -31.44
N ALA A 85 -5.55 12.21 -30.15
CA ALA A 85 -4.30 11.95 -29.46
C ALA A 85 -3.98 10.45 -29.42
N ASN A 86 -4.97 9.61 -29.14
CA ASN A 86 -4.82 8.15 -29.14
C ASN A 86 -4.45 7.62 -30.52
N ILE A 87 -5.10 8.09 -31.60
CA ILE A 87 -4.72 7.74 -32.98
C ILE A 87 -3.24 8.01 -33.20
N LEU A 88 -2.78 9.24 -32.93
CA LEU A 88 -1.39 9.63 -33.18
C LEU A 88 -0.40 8.86 -32.30
N LEU A 89 -0.76 8.58 -31.05
CA LEU A 89 0.06 7.77 -30.14
C LEU A 89 0.22 6.34 -30.65
N TYR A 90 -0.86 5.70 -31.07
CA TYR A 90 -0.79 4.33 -31.60
C TYR A 90 -0.07 4.27 -32.95
N VAL A 91 -0.11 5.33 -33.74
CA VAL A 91 0.79 5.46 -34.91
C VAL A 91 2.25 5.57 -34.45
N ALA A 92 2.57 6.37 -33.44
CA ALA A 92 3.92 6.49 -32.90
C ALA A 92 4.48 5.14 -32.40
N LEU A 93 3.62 4.26 -31.86
CA LEU A 93 3.99 2.93 -31.39
C LEU A 93 4.28 1.92 -32.51
N ALA A 94 4.03 2.25 -33.77
CA ALA A 94 4.12 1.30 -34.87
C ALA A 94 5.57 0.96 -35.27
N SER A 95 6.46 1.96 -35.31
CA SER A 95 7.87 1.81 -35.72
C SER A 95 8.73 2.97 -35.21
N GLN A 96 10.06 2.85 -35.29
CA GLN A 96 10.99 3.91 -34.90
C GLN A 96 10.82 5.18 -35.76
N GLU A 97 10.56 5.02 -37.05
CA GLU A 97 10.32 6.12 -37.99
C GLU A 97 9.03 6.86 -37.64
N CYS A 98 7.96 6.13 -37.29
CA CYS A 98 6.72 6.73 -36.82
C CYS A 98 6.92 7.51 -35.51
N ALA A 99 7.63 6.92 -34.56
CA ALA A 99 7.88 7.55 -33.26
C ALA A 99 8.69 8.85 -33.44
N THR A 100 9.72 8.82 -34.29
CA THR A 100 10.54 9.99 -34.63
C THR A 100 9.72 11.08 -35.32
N TYR A 101 8.86 10.69 -36.27
CA TYR A 101 7.96 11.64 -36.94
C TYR A 101 6.98 12.29 -35.94
N MET A 102 6.33 11.49 -35.10
CA MET A 102 5.36 12.00 -34.11
C MET A 102 6.03 12.85 -33.03
N MET A 103 7.26 12.51 -32.63
CA MET A 103 8.08 13.33 -31.75
C MET A 103 8.25 14.74 -32.32
N LYS A 104 8.67 14.86 -33.60
CA LYS A 104 8.89 16.16 -34.26
C LYS A 104 7.60 16.95 -34.53
N GLU A 105 6.49 16.28 -34.82
CA GLU A 105 5.26 16.96 -35.24
C GLU A 105 4.27 17.25 -34.11
N VAL A 106 4.17 16.36 -33.13
CA VAL A 106 3.13 16.39 -32.10
C VAL A 106 3.64 16.99 -30.80
N ILE A 107 4.87 16.66 -30.38
CA ILE A 107 5.41 17.16 -29.10
C ILE A 107 5.51 18.69 -29.11
N PRO A 108 6.08 19.37 -30.11
CA PRO A 108 6.09 20.84 -30.17
C PRO A 108 4.71 21.46 -30.11
N LEU A 109 3.71 20.85 -30.76
CA LEU A 109 2.34 21.35 -30.73
C LEU A 109 1.77 21.30 -29.31
N LEU A 110 1.94 20.16 -28.61
CA LEU A 110 1.42 19.97 -27.27
C LEU A 110 2.18 20.81 -26.23
N THR A 111 3.51 20.91 -26.33
CA THR A 111 4.32 21.74 -25.41
C THR A 111 4.02 23.23 -25.58
N ASN A 112 3.86 23.72 -26.82
CA ASN A 112 3.43 25.10 -27.08
C ASN A 112 2.01 25.35 -26.54
N THR A 113 1.11 24.39 -26.75
CA THR A 113 -0.26 24.45 -26.23
C THR A 113 -0.28 24.52 -24.70
N PHE A 114 0.56 23.73 -24.02
CA PHE A 114 0.72 23.77 -22.57
C PHE A 114 1.14 25.16 -22.07
N ASN A 115 2.07 25.82 -22.77
CA ASN A 115 2.58 27.14 -22.39
C ASN A 115 1.55 28.27 -22.59
N ILE A 116 0.64 28.13 -23.55
CA ILE A 116 -0.37 29.16 -23.88
C ILE A 116 -1.61 29.04 -23.00
N ILE A 117 -2.02 27.82 -22.64
CA ILE A 117 -3.21 27.58 -21.83
C ILE A 117 -3.00 28.09 -20.40
N THR A 118 -3.98 28.81 -19.85
CA THR A 118 -3.95 29.25 -18.44
C THR A 118 -4.50 28.21 -17.44
N PRO A 119 -5.66 27.58 -17.66
CA PRO A 119 -6.25 26.69 -16.64
C PRO A 119 -5.40 25.45 -16.34
N SER A 120 -5.04 25.27 -15.06
CA SER A 120 -4.20 24.16 -14.58
C SER A 120 -4.78 22.78 -14.89
N ALA A 121 -6.09 22.60 -14.79
CA ALA A 121 -6.76 21.34 -15.17
C ALA A 121 -6.55 20.99 -16.65
N LYS A 122 -6.57 21.98 -17.55
CA LYS A 122 -6.30 21.76 -18.98
C LYS A 122 -4.81 21.51 -19.23
N LYS A 123 -3.92 22.22 -18.54
CA LYS A 123 -2.47 21.93 -18.57
C LYS A 123 -2.16 20.50 -18.15
N ALA A 124 -2.85 19.99 -17.13
CA ALA A 124 -2.70 18.61 -16.66
C ALA A 124 -3.10 17.61 -17.75
N ILE A 125 -4.19 17.84 -18.48
CA ILE A 125 -4.59 17.00 -19.63
C ILE A 125 -3.49 16.99 -20.69
N ILE A 126 -3.02 18.16 -21.13
CA ILE A 126 -1.96 18.25 -22.15
C ILE A 126 -0.68 17.52 -21.71
N LEU A 127 -0.28 17.68 -20.44
CA LEU A 127 0.91 17.03 -19.91
C LEU A 127 0.74 15.50 -19.89
N LYS A 128 -0.42 14.99 -19.45
CA LYS A 128 -0.75 13.55 -19.53
C LYS A 128 -0.75 13.02 -20.95
N THR A 129 -1.08 13.86 -21.93
CA THR A 129 -1.09 13.47 -23.34
C THR A 129 0.31 13.42 -23.94
N VAL A 130 1.21 14.36 -23.61
CA VAL A 130 2.55 14.42 -24.22
C VAL A 130 3.50 13.34 -23.69
N ILE A 131 3.38 12.95 -22.42
CA ILE A 131 4.26 11.95 -21.79
C ILE A 131 4.26 10.60 -22.54
N PRO A 132 3.10 10.00 -22.91
CA PRO A 132 3.07 8.78 -23.72
C PRO A 132 3.81 8.87 -25.06
N PHE A 133 3.82 10.02 -25.74
CA PHE A 133 4.59 10.18 -26.99
C PHE A 133 6.09 10.12 -26.73
N VAL A 134 6.56 10.75 -25.65
CA VAL A 134 7.97 10.66 -25.23
C VAL A 134 8.32 9.20 -24.92
N LYS A 135 7.48 8.49 -24.16
CA LYS A 135 7.69 7.06 -23.86
C LYS A 135 7.69 6.20 -25.12
N ALA A 136 6.79 6.46 -26.07
CA ALA A 136 6.74 5.76 -27.35
C ALA A 136 8.05 5.93 -28.13
N TYR A 137 8.59 7.15 -28.18
CA TYR A 137 9.89 7.42 -28.79
C TYR A 137 11.03 6.67 -28.09
N LEU A 138 11.14 6.81 -26.76
CA LEU A 138 12.21 6.19 -25.98
C LEU A 138 12.19 4.65 -26.06
N ASN A 139 11.00 4.04 -26.13
CA ASN A 139 10.86 2.59 -26.25
C ASN A 139 11.22 2.04 -27.64
N GLN A 140 11.16 2.88 -28.67
CA GLN A 140 11.46 2.49 -30.06
C GLN A 140 12.92 2.78 -30.46
N CYS A 141 13.62 3.64 -29.70
CA CYS A 141 15.01 3.99 -29.98
C CYS A 141 15.97 3.17 -29.11
N ASN A 142 16.94 2.52 -29.75
CA ASN A 142 17.94 1.69 -29.04
C ASN A 142 18.92 2.53 -28.20
N GLU A 143 19.23 3.76 -28.64
CA GLU A 143 20.04 4.72 -27.89
C GLU A 143 19.11 5.75 -27.27
N VAL A 144 19.00 5.70 -25.94
CA VAL A 144 18.00 6.44 -25.19
C VAL A 144 18.60 7.73 -24.67
N ASN A 145 18.25 8.86 -25.29
CA ASN A 145 18.67 10.16 -24.77
C ASN A 145 17.61 11.25 -24.98
N LEU A 146 17.05 11.77 -23.87
CA LEU A 146 16.13 12.90 -23.90
C LEU A 146 16.79 14.23 -24.31
N THR A 147 18.12 14.32 -24.30
CA THR A 147 18.84 15.53 -24.71
C THR A 147 19.21 15.52 -26.19
N GLU A 148 18.78 14.51 -26.95
CA GLU A 148 19.07 14.44 -28.39
C GLU A 148 18.30 15.51 -29.18
N TYR A 149 17.08 15.85 -28.71
CA TYR A 149 16.17 16.79 -29.34
C TYR A 149 15.65 17.80 -28.31
N GLU A 150 15.62 19.09 -28.66
CA GLU A 150 15.12 20.17 -27.80
C GLU A 150 13.67 19.93 -27.38
N GLU A 151 12.89 19.33 -28.28
CA GLU A 151 11.50 18.94 -28.08
C GLU A 151 11.34 17.93 -26.94
N LEU A 152 12.24 16.96 -26.84
CA LEU A 152 12.23 15.91 -25.84
C LEU A 152 12.72 16.43 -24.48
N GLU A 153 13.77 17.25 -24.48
CA GLU A 153 14.32 17.85 -23.26
C GLU A 153 13.30 18.75 -22.55
N THR A 154 12.43 19.40 -23.33
CA THR A 154 11.40 20.30 -22.80
C THR A 154 10.38 19.59 -21.91
N VAL A 155 10.05 18.32 -22.19
CA VAL A 155 8.95 17.63 -21.47
C VAL A 155 9.28 17.38 -19.99
N PRO A 156 10.45 16.83 -19.60
CA PRO A 156 10.86 16.77 -18.19
C PRO A 156 10.86 18.12 -17.48
N ILE A 157 11.23 19.20 -18.17
CA ILE A 157 11.20 20.56 -17.61
C ILE A 157 9.76 20.99 -17.30
N LEU A 158 8.81 20.70 -18.19
CA LEU A 158 7.39 20.98 -17.96
C LEU A 158 6.83 20.14 -16.81
N CYS A 159 7.20 18.86 -16.71
CA CYS A 159 6.81 18.01 -15.57
C CYS A 159 7.36 18.57 -14.24
N LEU A 160 8.62 19.02 -14.23
CA LEU A 160 9.23 19.66 -13.06
C LEU A 160 8.48 20.93 -12.66
N LYS A 161 8.22 21.84 -13.62
CA LYS A 161 7.45 23.07 -13.37
C LYS A 161 6.07 22.74 -12.82
N ALA A 162 5.35 21.82 -13.47
CA ALA A 162 4.03 21.38 -13.03
C ALA A 162 4.05 20.81 -11.59
N SER A 163 5.09 20.05 -11.21
CA SER A 163 5.21 19.49 -9.85
C SER A 163 5.38 20.56 -8.74
N MET A 164 5.74 21.79 -9.12
CA MET A 164 5.94 22.92 -8.22
C MET A 164 4.76 23.90 -8.20
N GLU A 165 3.71 23.64 -8.99
CA GLU A 165 2.49 24.45 -9.01
C GLU A 165 1.66 24.28 -7.73
N GLU A 166 0.82 25.27 -7.43
CA GLU A 166 -0.08 25.23 -6.27
C GLU A 166 -1.27 24.29 -6.49
N GLU A 167 -1.79 24.24 -7.72
CA GLU A 167 -2.97 23.45 -8.05
C GLU A 167 -2.70 21.94 -7.99
N SER A 168 -3.38 21.24 -7.09
CA SER A 168 -3.17 19.82 -6.78
C SER A 168 -3.26 18.89 -8.00
N SER A 169 -4.16 19.16 -8.95
CA SER A 169 -4.32 18.33 -10.15
C SER A 169 -3.11 18.39 -11.09
N LEU A 170 -2.58 19.59 -11.33
CA LEU A 170 -1.39 19.81 -12.16
C LEU A 170 -0.13 19.36 -11.44
N LYS A 171 -0.05 19.63 -10.13
CA LYS A 171 1.03 19.19 -9.26
C LYS A 171 1.22 17.67 -9.26
N ALA A 172 0.13 16.93 -9.04
CA ALA A 172 0.12 15.47 -9.11
C ALA A 172 0.61 14.97 -10.47
N THR A 173 0.07 15.55 -11.55
CA THR A 173 0.44 15.20 -12.93
C THR A 173 1.93 15.44 -13.22
N GLY A 174 2.50 16.52 -12.66
CA GLY A 174 3.94 16.80 -12.79
C GLY A 174 4.80 15.71 -12.15
N PHE A 175 4.45 15.26 -10.94
CA PHE A 175 5.13 14.15 -10.29
C PHE A 175 4.95 12.82 -11.02
N ASP A 176 3.74 12.52 -11.51
CA ASP A 176 3.47 11.31 -12.29
C ASP A 176 4.33 11.29 -13.57
N GLY A 177 4.43 12.42 -14.27
CA GLY A 177 5.27 12.53 -15.46
C GLY A 177 6.76 12.36 -15.19
N LEU A 178 7.28 12.94 -14.11
CA LEU A 178 8.66 12.69 -13.68
C LEU A 178 8.87 11.21 -13.33
N SER A 179 7.88 10.59 -12.68
CA SER A 179 7.91 9.17 -12.31
C SER A 179 7.89 8.24 -13.53
N ASP A 180 7.16 8.62 -14.57
CA ASP A 180 7.03 7.89 -15.85
C ASP A 180 8.28 7.96 -16.72
N LEU A 181 9.06 9.04 -16.58
CA LEU A 181 10.28 9.29 -17.36
C LEU A 181 11.57 8.99 -16.57
N VAL A 182 11.45 8.38 -15.38
CA VAL A 182 12.51 8.26 -14.38
C VAL A 182 13.84 7.73 -14.94
N GLU A 183 13.80 6.69 -15.78
CA GLU A 183 14.99 6.03 -16.34
C GLU A 183 15.82 6.98 -17.22
N ASN A 184 15.18 8.02 -17.78
CA ASN A 184 15.78 8.90 -18.78
C ASN A 184 15.87 10.36 -18.31
N LEU A 185 15.51 10.66 -17.06
CA LEU A 185 15.56 12.02 -16.53
C LEU A 185 17.01 12.57 -16.57
N PRO A 186 17.24 13.74 -17.20
CA PRO A 186 18.55 14.39 -17.18
C PRO A 186 18.98 14.76 -15.76
N LEU A 187 20.29 14.69 -15.49
CA LEU A 187 20.86 14.98 -14.17
C LEU A 187 20.41 16.33 -13.57
N PRO A 188 20.40 17.46 -14.32
CA PRO A 188 19.93 18.75 -13.77
C PRO A 188 18.48 18.71 -13.27
N ILE A 189 17.62 17.95 -13.95
CA ILE A 189 16.22 17.74 -13.56
C ILE A 189 16.17 16.87 -12.32
N ARG A 190 16.88 15.74 -12.29
CA ARG A 190 16.95 14.86 -11.11
C ARG A 190 17.39 15.62 -9.85
N MET A 191 18.47 16.41 -9.94
CA MET A 191 18.94 17.23 -8.81
C MET A 191 17.90 18.22 -8.31
N SER A 192 17.12 18.81 -9.21
CA SER A 192 16.02 19.71 -8.84
C SER A 192 14.87 18.95 -8.16
N VAL A 193 14.53 17.76 -8.69
CA VAL A 193 13.52 16.87 -8.10
C VAL A 193 13.96 16.42 -6.70
N TYR A 194 15.22 16.03 -6.48
CA TYR A 194 15.71 15.61 -5.17
C TYR A 194 15.60 16.72 -4.12
N ARG A 195 16.05 17.93 -4.45
CA ARG A 195 15.94 19.08 -3.54
C ARG A 195 14.50 19.37 -3.14
N TYR A 196 13.57 19.18 -4.07
CA TYR A 196 12.16 19.40 -3.81
C TYR A 196 11.52 18.23 -3.06
N LEU A 197 11.83 16.97 -3.43
CA LEU A 197 11.41 15.76 -2.72
C LEU A 197 11.82 15.79 -1.26
N HIS A 198 13.07 16.15 -0.96
CA HIS A 198 13.56 16.30 0.40
C HIS A 198 12.63 17.18 1.27
N LYS A 199 12.08 18.25 0.71
CA LYS A 199 11.15 19.14 1.43
C LYS A 199 9.73 18.59 1.45
N ILE A 200 9.19 18.20 0.30
CA ILE A 200 7.77 17.90 0.16
C ILE A 200 7.36 16.58 0.83
N ILE A 201 8.28 15.62 1.01
CA ILE A 201 7.94 14.34 1.68
C ILE A 201 7.56 14.49 3.15
N ILE A 202 7.91 15.63 3.78
CA ILE A 202 7.58 15.95 5.18
C ILE A 202 6.51 17.04 5.32
N ILE A 203 5.93 17.53 4.21
CA ILE A 203 4.91 18.57 4.23
C ILE A 203 3.55 17.95 3.90
N PRO A 204 2.48 18.19 4.68
CA PRO A 204 1.14 17.70 4.36
C PRO A 204 0.69 18.13 2.95
N GLN A 205 0.12 17.20 2.20
CA GLN A 205 -0.42 17.44 0.86
C GLN A 205 -1.82 16.83 0.75
N GLU A 206 -2.58 17.24 -0.26
CA GLU A 206 -3.78 16.51 -0.68
C GLU A 206 -3.43 15.05 -1.08
N GLN A 207 -4.39 14.15 -0.90
CA GLN A 207 -4.19 12.72 -1.04
C GLN A 207 -3.68 12.31 -2.45
N ASN A 208 -4.21 12.93 -3.50
CA ASN A 208 -3.79 12.69 -4.89
C ASN A 208 -2.32 13.10 -5.13
N VAL A 209 -1.92 14.29 -4.66
CA VAL A 209 -0.55 14.78 -4.75
C VAL A 209 0.37 13.87 -3.95
N ARG A 210 -0.03 13.49 -2.72
CA ARG A 210 0.76 12.62 -1.85
C ARG A 210 1.05 11.27 -2.51
N ILE A 211 0.05 10.65 -3.14
CA ILE A 211 0.23 9.39 -3.88
C ILE A 211 1.25 9.58 -5.02
N SER A 212 1.13 10.65 -5.80
CA SER A 212 2.01 10.94 -6.94
C SER A 212 3.46 11.20 -6.50
N VAL A 213 3.65 11.98 -5.43
CA VAL A 213 4.96 12.22 -4.79
C VAL A 213 5.61 10.91 -4.35
N LEU A 214 4.84 10.05 -3.67
CA LEU A 214 5.35 8.78 -3.15
C LEU A 214 5.70 7.79 -4.27
N ASN A 215 4.93 7.76 -5.35
CA ASN A 215 5.25 6.95 -6.53
C ASN A 215 6.52 7.44 -7.21
N CYS A 216 6.64 8.77 -7.41
CA CYS A 216 7.85 9.39 -7.96
C CYS A 216 9.08 9.08 -7.09
N PHE A 217 8.97 9.25 -5.78
CA PHE A 217 10.02 8.91 -4.82
C PHE A 217 10.41 7.43 -4.90
N LYS A 218 9.43 6.51 -4.98
CA LYS A 218 9.68 5.07 -5.10
C LYS A 218 10.43 4.72 -6.40
N ASN A 219 9.99 5.27 -7.52
CA ASN A 219 10.58 5.00 -8.83
C ASN A 219 12.02 5.52 -8.87
N LEU A 220 12.27 6.74 -8.38
CA LEU A 220 13.62 7.27 -8.25
C LEU A 220 14.49 6.42 -7.31
N SER A 221 13.92 5.94 -6.21
CA SER A 221 14.63 5.04 -5.29
C SER A 221 14.93 3.67 -5.90
N THR A 222 14.17 3.25 -6.91
CA THR A 222 14.41 1.98 -7.60
C THR A 222 15.60 2.09 -8.55
N ILE A 223 15.71 3.23 -9.26
CA ILE A 223 16.72 3.45 -10.31
C ILE A 223 18.00 4.11 -9.77
N TYR A 224 17.89 5.14 -8.92
CA TYR A 224 19.00 5.98 -8.45
C TYR A 224 19.18 5.89 -6.93
N GLN A 225 19.48 4.69 -6.44
CA GLN A 225 19.54 4.36 -5.01
C GLN A 225 20.52 5.25 -4.23
N ASP A 226 21.73 5.45 -4.75
CA ASP A 226 22.77 6.26 -4.11
C ASP A 226 22.37 7.75 -4.06
N GLU A 227 21.85 8.29 -5.17
CA GLU A 227 21.42 9.68 -5.26
C GLU A 227 20.27 9.97 -4.28
N ILE A 228 19.30 9.06 -4.14
CA ILE A 228 18.21 9.20 -3.17
C ILE A 228 18.72 9.18 -1.73
N ASN A 229 19.63 8.24 -1.43
CA ASN A 229 20.20 8.14 -0.10
C ASN A 229 20.96 9.40 0.30
N GLU A 230 21.69 10.01 -0.64
CA GLU A 230 22.50 11.20 -0.39
C GLU A 230 21.65 12.48 -0.32
N TYR A 231 20.74 12.69 -1.27
CA TYR A 231 20.11 13.99 -1.47
C TYR A 231 18.68 14.11 -0.95
N VAL A 232 17.97 13.00 -0.71
CA VAL A 232 16.56 13.03 -0.31
C VAL A 232 16.36 12.59 1.13
N LEU A 233 16.99 11.48 1.56
CA LEU A 233 16.78 10.94 2.90
C LEU A 233 17.35 11.86 3.98
N TYR A 234 16.60 12.05 5.06
CA TYR A 234 17.03 12.89 6.16
C TYR A 234 18.15 12.21 6.95
N LYS A 235 19.27 12.91 7.07
CA LYS A 235 20.41 12.53 7.94
C LYS A 235 20.33 13.17 9.32
N THR A 236 19.49 14.18 9.46
CA THR A 236 19.22 14.89 10.72
C THR A 236 17.94 14.38 11.37
N LYS A 237 17.87 14.51 12.70
CA LYS A 237 16.69 14.12 13.48
C LYS A 237 15.52 15.07 13.21
N ILE A 238 14.36 14.49 12.90
CA ILE A 238 13.08 15.18 12.80
C ILE A 238 12.42 15.15 14.19
N ASN A 239 12.17 16.31 14.76
CA ASN A 239 11.61 16.44 16.11
C ASN A 239 10.10 16.69 16.10
N ASP A 240 9.53 17.11 14.98
CA ASP A 240 8.09 17.33 14.85
C ASP A 240 7.36 16.00 14.54
N PRO A 241 6.41 15.55 15.38
CA PRO A 241 5.72 14.28 15.17
C PRO A 241 4.93 14.20 13.86
N CYS A 242 4.37 15.31 13.39
CA CYS A 242 3.58 15.34 12.15
C CYS A 242 4.48 15.17 10.92
N GLN A 243 5.60 15.89 10.87
CA GLN A 243 6.62 15.74 9.84
C GLN A 243 7.24 14.34 9.87
N LEU A 244 7.47 13.79 11.06
CA LEU A 244 7.98 12.43 11.22
C LEU A 244 6.99 11.39 10.67
N ASP A 245 5.70 11.53 10.92
CA ASP A 245 4.68 10.60 10.39
C ASP A 245 4.71 10.57 8.86
N LEU A 246 4.81 11.74 8.23
CA LEU A 246 4.93 11.87 6.78
C LEU A 246 6.23 11.28 6.23
N TYR A 247 7.35 11.51 6.93
CA TYR A 247 8.65 10.96 6.54
C TYR A 247 8.67 9.43 6.63
N LEU A 248 8.26 8.86 7.76
CA LEU A 248 8.25 7.40 7.96
C LEU A 248 7.25 6.72 7.02
N ASN A 249 6.12 7.37 6.73
CA ASN A 249 5.20 6.90 5.71
C ASN A 249 5.84 6.87 4.31
N ALA A 250 6.72 7.82 3.99
CA ALA A 250 7.49 7.80 2.74
C ALA A 250 8.52 6.66 2.72
N LEU A 251 9.26 6.47 3.83
CA LEU A 251 10.21 5.35 3.95
C LEU A 251 9.55 3.97 3.79
N ASN A 252 8.31 3.81 4.28
CA ASN A 252 7.54 2.58 4.10
C ASN A 252 7.31 2.20 2.64
N VAL A 253 7.37 3.15 1.70
CA VAL A 253 7.19 2.89 0.26
C VAL A 253 8.41 2.21 -0.37
N ILE A 254 9.60 2.42 0.23
CA ILE A 254 10.88 1.90 -0.26
C ILE A 254 11.46 0.78 0.62
N ALA A 255 10.76 0.39 1.70
CA ALA A 255 11.21 -0.61 2.66
C ALA A 255 11.45 -2.00 2.06
N ASN A 256 10.81 -2.31 0.94
CA ASN A 256 10.96 -3.58 0.21
C ASN A 256 12.11 -3.57 -0.81
N LEU A 257 12.76 -2.42 -1.02
CA LEU A 257 13.95 -2.33 -1.86
C LEU A 257 15.17 -2.76 -1.03
N ASN A 258 15.92 -3.74 -1.53
CA ASN A 258 17.03 -4.35 -0.79
C ASN A 258 18.05 -3.31 -0.27
N TYR A 259 18.37 -2.31 -1.08
CA TYR A 259 19.29 -1.23 -0.72
C TYR A 259 18.84 -0.43 0.52
N PHE A 260 17.53 -0.17 0.66
CA PHE A 260 17.00 0.68 1.73
C PHE A 260 16.49 -0.10 2.95
N LYS A 261 16.45 -1.43 2.88
CA LYS A 261 15.84 -2.28 3.90
C LYS A 261 16.38 -2.02 5.31
N ASP A 262 17.71 -1.95 5.44
CA ASP A 262 18.36 -1.64 6.73
C ASP A 262 18.16 -0.19 7.14
N ILE A 263 18.30 0.76 6.20
CA ILE A 263 18.09 2.19 6.47
C ILE A 263 16.69 2.45 7.05
N VAL A 264 15.65 1.90 6.41
CA VAL A 264 14.27 2.09 6.85
C VAL A 264 14.02 1.42 8.20
N SER A 265 14.46 0.17 8.37
CA SER A 265 14.23 -0.55 9.62
C SER A 265 15.01 0.04 10.80
N ASP A 266 16.25 0.50 10.59
CA ASP A 266 17.03 1.21 11.61
C ASP A 266 16.42 2.56 11.95
N THR A 267 15.93 3.30 10.96
CA THR A 267 15.26 4.59 11.19
C THR A 267 13.97 4.42 12.01
N LEU A 268 13.13 3.45 11.65
CA LEU A 268 11.91 3.13 12.41
C LEU A 268 12.22 2.74 13.85
N LEU A 269 13.23 1.88 14.07
CA LEU A 269 13.61 1.44 15.41
C LEU A 269 14.30 2.53 16.23
N TYR A 270 15.04 3.42 15.57
CA TYR A 270 15.65 4.59 16.20
C TYR A 270 14.56 5.49 16.79
N TYR A 271 13.59 5.95 16.00
CA TYR A 271 12.51 6.80 16.49
C TYR A 271 11.56 6.07 17.44
N ALA A 272 11.41 4.76 17.33
CA ALA A 272 10.60 3.98 18.27
C ALA A 272 11.19 3.90 19.69
N ALA A 273 12.49 4.21 19.86
CA ALA A 273 13.18 4.27 21.15
C ALA A 273 13.37 5.69 21.68
N GLU A 274 12.84 6.70 20.98
CA GLU A 274 12.92 8.10 21.37
C GLU A 274 11.85 8.48 22.40
N ASN A 275 11.66 9.77 22.64
CA ASN A 275 10.58 10.26 23.49
C ASN A 275 9.20 9.76 23.00
N ILE A 276 8.25 9.72 23.94
CA ILE A 276 6.94 9.10 23.73
C ILE A 276 6.19 9.59 22.48
N HIS A 277 6.27 10.89 22.16
CA HIS A 277 5.55 11.45 21.02
C HIS A 277 6.10 10.94 19.68
N LEU A 278 7.43 10.84 19.57
CA LEU A 278 8.07 10.27 18.37
C LEU A 278 7.93 8.76 18.32
N ALA A 279 8.00 8.08 19.47
CA ALA A 279 7.84 6.64 19.56
C ALA A 279 6.46 6.18 19.09
N VAL A 280 5.38 6.86 19.49
CA VAL A 280 4.02 6.56 19.02
C VAL A 280 3.93 6.61 17.50
N VAL A 281 4.47 7.66 16.87
CA VAL A 281 4.49 7.82 15.42
C VAL A 281 5.31 6.72 14.73
N ALA A 282 6.48 6.41 15.27
CA ALA A 282 7.35 5.39 14.70
C ALA A 282 6.77 3.98 14.79
N VAL A 283 6.20 3.61 15.94
CA VAL A 283 5.56 2.32 16.16
C VAL A 283 4.28 2.21 15.31
N LYS A 284 3.49 3.27 15.16
CA LYS A 284 2.36 3.33 14.22
C LYS A 284 2.81 3.04 12.78
N ASN A 285 3.86 3.71 12.29
CA ASN A 285 4.36 3.51 10.93
C ASN A 285 4.97 2.12 10.72
N LEU A 286 5.65 1.56 11.72
CA LEU A 286 6.15 0.20 11.68
C LEU A 286 5.01 -0.83 11.64
N LYS A 287 3.95 -0.63 12.42
CA LYS A 287 2.74 -1.44 12.34
C LYS A 287 2.17 -1.42 10.91
N GLN A 288 1.98 -0.23 10.33
CA GLN A 288 1.45 -0.09 8.97
C GLN A 288 2.32 -0.79 7.93
N LEU A 289 3.65 -0.66 8.04
CA LEU A 289 4.60 -1.37 7.18
C LEU A 289 4.41 -2.89 7.28
N LEU A 290 4.43 -3.43 8.48
CA LEU A 290 4.33 -4.88 8.70
C LEU A 290 2.95 -5.45 8.34
N GLU A 291 1.88 -4.65 8.45
CA GLU A 291 0.55 -5.05 7.99
C GLU A 291 0.50 -5.17 6.46
N LYS A 292 1.01 -4.15 5.76
CA LYS A 292 1.11 -4.12 4.30
C LYS A 292 2.01 -5.25 3.77
N GLU A 293 3.12 -5.48 4.44
CA GLU A 293 4.16 -6.43 4.05
C GLU A 293 4.06 -7.77 4.82
N SER A 294 2.87 -8.11 5.33
CA SER A 294 2.68 -9.29 6.20
C SER A 294 3.03 -10.64 5.55
N LYS A 295 3.11 -10.70 4.22
CA LYS A 295 3.55 -11.86 3.44
C LYS A 295 5.02 -11.80 3.00
N ASN A 296 5.68 -10.67 3.20
CA ASN A 296 7.07 -10.45 2.81
C ASN A 296 8.02 -10.93 3.91
N ILE A 297 8.45 -12.19 3.80
CA ILE A 297 9.29 -12.85 4.81
C ILE A 297 10.60 -12.08 5.03
N ALA A 298 11.19 -11.52 3.97
CA ALA A 298 12.46 -10.80 4.07
C ALA A 298 12.34 -9.59 5.00
N ILE A 299 11.29 -8.78 4.89
CA ILE A 299 11.07 -7.62 5.77
C ILE A 299 10.89 -8.06 7.22
N ILE A 300 10.06 -9.09 7.45
CA ILE A 300 9.81 -9.64 8.78
C ILE A 300 11.10 -10.15 9.44
N GLU A 301 11.92 -10.88 8.69
CA GLU A 301 13.20 -11.41 9.15
C GLU A 301 14.18 -10.29 9.54
N THR A 302 14.23 -9.18 8.79
CA THR A 302 15.07 -8.03 9.16
C THR A 302 14.70 -7.48 10.53
N PHE A 303 13.42 -7.29 10.83
CA PHE A 303 13.01 -6.82 12.16
C PHE A 303 13.29 -7.86 13.26
N LEU A 304 13.14 -9.15 12.97
CA LEU A 304 13.48 -10.20 13.94
C LEU A 304 14.98 -10.26 14.24
N GLN A 305 15.84 -10.18 13.21
CA GLN A 305 17.30 -10.14 13.35
C GLN A 305 17.74 -8.94 14.21
N LYS A 306 17.07 -7.78 14.07
CA LYS A 306 17.29 -6.59 14.90
C LYS A 306 16.71 -6.67 16.32
N ARG A 307 16.25 -7.85 16.74
CA ARG A 307 15.68 -8.16 18.06
C ARG A 307 14.48 -7.28 18.43
N THR A 308 13.67 -6.90 17.45
CA THR A 308 12.54 -5.97 17.61
C THR A 308 11.54 -6.42 18.68
N VAL A 309 11.24 -7.73 18.73
CA VAL A 309 10.35 -8.30 19.77
C VAL A 309 10.85 -7.99 21.18
N LYS A 310 12.12 -8.29 21.48
CA LYS A 310 12.73 -8.02 22.79
C LYS A 310 12.77 -6.52 23.09
N LYS A 311 13.12 -5.69 22.10
CA LYS A 311 13.16 -4.22 22.24
C LYS A 311 11.79 -3.67 22.65
N PHE A 312 10.71 -4.09 21.99
CA PHE A 312 9.37 -3.58 22.32
C PHE A 312 8.80 -4.14 23.62
N VAL A 313 9.05 -5.41 23.94
CA VAL A 313 8.68 -5.96 25.26
C VAL A 313 9.37 -5.16 26.36
N ASN A 314 10.68 -4.92 26.24
CA ASN A 314 11.44 -4.14 27.23
C ASN A 314 11.00 -2.68 27.30
N TYR A 315 10.63 -2.07 26.17
CA TYR A 315 10.17 -0.69 26.13
C TYR A 315 8.80 -0.53 26.81
N ALA A 316 7.86 -1.44 26.55
CA ALA A 316 6.52 -1.41 27.11
C ALA A 316 6.48 -1.56 28.65
N ILE A 317 7.48 -2.22 29.24
CA ILE A 317 7.60 -2.42 30.69
C ILE A 317 8.43 -1.34 31.41
N THR A 318 8.83 -0.27 30.71
CA THR A 318 9.52 0.86 31.36
C THR A 318 8.56 1.63 32.27
N GLU A 319 9.09 2.22 33.35
CA GLU A 319 8.29 3.01 34.30
C GLU A 319 7.57 4.19 33.62
N ASP A 320 8.19 4.79 32.61
CA ASP A 320 7.60 5.86 31.80
C ASP A 320 6.30 5.43 31.10
N ILE A 321 6.23 4.19 30.61
CA ILE A 321 5.02 3.66 29.96
C ILE A 321 4.00 3.24 31.01
N ILE A 322 4.43 2.57 32.07
CA ILE A 322 3.55 2.06 33.13
C ILE A 322 2.82 3.20 33.87
N ASN A 323 3.54 4.27 34.24
CA ASN A 323 2.98 5.35 35.04
C ASN A 323 2.06 6.28 34.24
N ARG A 324 2.18 6.28 32.91
CA ARG A 324 1.35 7.08 32.01
C ARG A 324 0.17 6.24 31.55
N ASN A 325 -0.86 6.17 32.41
CA ASN A 325 -2.15 5.45 32.23
C ASN A 325 -2.92 5.74 30.91
N SER A 326 -2.39 6.53 29.97
CA SER A 326 -3.03 7.00 28.74
C SER A 326 -2.41 6.47 27.43
N ASN A 327 -1.34 5.67 27.46
CA ASN A 327 -0.65 5.23 26.23
C ASN A 327 -1.17 3.88 25.67
N HIS A 328 -2.47 3.60 25.80
CA HIS A 328 -3.06 2.36 25.26
C HIS A 328 -2.86 2.23 23.75
N GLU A 329 -2.84 3.35 23.01
CA GLU A 329 -2.59 3.36 21.57
C GLU A 329 -1.21 2.77 21.22
N LEU A 330 -0.15 3.19 21.94
CA LEU A 330 1.20 2.67 21.74
C LEU A 330 1.28 1.17 22.04
N LEU A 331 0.68 0.74 23.16
CA LEU A 331 0.66 -0.67 23.57
C LEU A 331 -0.11 -1.54 22.56
N LEU A 332 -1.20 -1.03 22.00
CA LEU A 332 -1.93 -1.68 20.91
C LEU A 332 -1.08 -1.81 19.65
N TYR A 333 -0.33 -0.76 19.29
CA TYR A 333 0.58 -0.83 18.14
C TYR A 333 1.70 -1.84 18.36
N ILE A 334 2.32 -1.85 19.55
CA ILE A 334 3.31 -2.86 19.94
C ILE A 334 2.71 -4.26 19.85
N ALA A 335 1.55 -4.49 20.45
CA ALA A 335 0.87 -5.79 20.42
C ALA A 335 0.59 -6.26 18.98
N SER A 336 0.13 -5.36 18.10
CA SER A 336 -0.08 -5.70 16.68
C SER A 336 1.22 -6.10 15.98
N ILE A 337 2.31 -5.35 16.20
CA ILE A 337 3.63 -5.67 15.63
C ILE A 337 4.10 -7.04 16.11
N LEU A 338 4.00 -7.32 17.42
CA LEU A 338 4.37 -8.62 17.99
C LEU A 338 3.57 -9.76 17.35
N LYS A 339 2.25 -9.59 17.18
CA LYS A 339 1.40 -10.59 16.50
C LYS A 339 1.88 -10.88 15.09
N ILE A 340 2.24 -9.86 14.32
CA ILE A 340 2.71 -10.04 12.93
C ILE A 340 4.07 -10.73 12.92
N LEU A 341 5.04 -10.21 13.66
CA LEU A 341 6.40 -10.74 13.68
C LEU A 341 6.44 -12.20 14.13
N ILE A 342 5.73 -12.53 15.21
CA ILE A 342 5.69 -13.89 15.77
C ILE A 342 4.81 -14.80 14.90
N GLY A 343 3.62 -14.35 14.52
CA GLY A 343 2.64 -15.16 13.77
C GLY A 343 3.16 -15.67 12.41
N SER A 344 4.09 -14.94 11.80
CA SER A 344 4.72 -15.31 10.53
C SER A 344 5.82 -16.36 10.66
N GLN A 345 6.24 -16.71 11.89
CA GLN A 345 7.30 -17.69 12.12
C GLN A 345 6.80 -19.14 12.19
N ARG A 346 7.74 -20.09 12.02
CA ARG A 346 7.51 -21.52 12.28
C ARG A 346 7.37 -21.78 13.79
N CYS A 347 6.71 -22.87 14.16
CA CYS A 347 6.35 -23.19 15.55
C CYS A 347 7.56 -23.16 16.51
N GLU A 348 8.69 -23.74 16.10
CA GLU A 348 9.92 -23.79 16.91
C GLU A 348 10.43 -22.39 17.29
N ILE A 349 10.50 -21.48 16.30
CA ILE A 349 10.95 -20.10 16.50
C ILE A 349 9.94 -19.35 17.38
N GLN A 350 8.63 -19.52 17.13
CA GLN A 350 7.60 -18.91 17.97
C GLN A 350 7.75 -19.36 19.43
N SER A 351 7.91 -20.66 19.68
CA SER A 351 8.07 -21.22 21.02
C SER A 351 9.31 -20.67 21.73
N ASN A 352 10.43 -20.53 21.03
CA ASN A 352 11.66 -19.97 21.61
C ASN A 352 11.49 -18.49 21.99
N ILE A 353 10.89 -17.69 21.10
CA ILE A 353 10.62 -16.27 21.38
C ILE A 353 9.69 -16.16 22.60
N ILE A 354 8.57 -16.88 22.61
CA ILE A 354 7.57 -16.80 23.68
C ILE A 354 8.15 -17.23 25.02
N LYS A 355 8.88 -18.36 25.09
CA LYS A 355 9.53 -18.80 26.34
C LYS A 355 10.45 -17.73 26.92
N GLN A 356 11.22 -17.05 26.07
CA GLN A 356 12.12 -15.98 26.51
C GLN A 356 11.36 -14.73 26.96
N GLN A 357 10.29 -14.34 26.26
CA GLN A 357 9.57 -13.10 26.57
C GLN A 357 8.59 -13.25 27.74
N LEU A 358 7.93 -14.40 27.90
CA LEU A 358 7.00 -14.64 29.03
C LEU A 358 7.72 -14.48 30.37
N HIS A 359 8.89 -15.07 30.52
CA HIS A 359 9.71 -14.92 31.73
C HIS A 359 10.05 -13.44 32.06
N ILE A 360 10.14 -12.57 31.05
CA ILE A 360 10.40 -11.14 31.26
C ILE A 360 9.14 -10.46 31.80
N ILE A 361 7.98 -10.73 31.19
CA ILE A 361 6.73 -10.02 31.51
C ILE A 361 6.01 -10.57 32.74
N ASP A 362 6.24 -11.82 33.15
CA ASP A 362 5.62 -12.43 34.34
C ASP A 362 5.88 -11.61 35.61
N ASN A 363 7.07 -11.02 35.71
CA ASN A 363 7.48 -10.14 36.82
C ASN A 363 6.69 -8.80 36.87
N PHE A 364 5.90 -8.49 35.84
CA PHE A 364 5.18 -7.22 35.71
C PHE A 364 3.67 -7.38 35.85
N LYS A 365 3.15 -8.60 35.96
CA LYS A 365 1.72 -8.89 36.16
C LYS A 365 1.13 -8.09 37.33
N GLU A 366 1.86 -7.95 38.42
CA GLU A 366 1.41 -7.24 39.63
C GLU A 366 1.61 -5.71 39.55
N LYS A 367 2.50 -5.24 38.68
CA LYS A 367 2.81 -3.80 38.52
C LYS A 367 1.80 -3.08 37.64
N SER A 368 1.38 -3.74 36.54
CA SER A 368 0.38 -3.20 35.62
C SER A 368 -0.32 -4.33 34.89
N GLU A 369 -1.55 -4.64 35.32
CA GLU A 369 -2.41 -5.61 34.65
C GLU A 369 -2.62 -5.24 33.17
N GLU A 370 -2.74 -3.94 32.87
CA GLU A 370 -3.00 -3.46 31.52
C GLU A 370 -1.83 -3.81 30.59
N VAL A 371 -0.62 -3.33 30.91
CA VAL A 371 0.60 -3.59 30.11
C VAL A 371 0.81 -5.09 29.92
N TYR A 372 0.63 -5.87 30.99
CA TYR A 372 0.77 -7.31 30.96
C TYR A 372 -0.22 -7.96 29.97
N VAL A 373 -1.49 -7.56 29.98
CA VAL A 373 -2.52 -8.08 29.04
C VAL A 373 -2.21 -7.70 27.59
N PHE A 374 -1.81 -6.45 27.30
CA PHE A 374 -1.44 -6.04 25.94
C PHE A 374 -0.24 -6.85 25.40
N LEU A 375 0.78 -7.08 26.23
CA LEU A 375 1.95 -7.87 25.82
C LEU A 375 1.60 -9.35 25.65
N LEU A 376 0.80 -9.94 26.55
CA LEU A 376 0.32 -11.30 26.40
C LEU A 376 -0.46 -11.51 25.10
N ASP A 377 -1.35 -10.57 24.76
CA ASP A 377 -2.09 -10.58 23.51
C ASP A 377 -1.16 -10.47 22.31
N GLY A 378 -0.16 -9.59 22.36
CA GLY A 378 0.89 -9.48 21.36
C GLY A 378 1.66 -10.77 21.12
N LEU A 379 2.03 -11.47 22.20
CA LEU A 379 2.87 -12.66 22.16
C LEU A 379 2.11 -13.94 21.77
N LEU A 380 0.87 -14.10 22.25
CA LEU A 380 0.17 -15.40 22.22
C LEU A 380 -0.97 -15.47 21.18
N SER A 381 -1.54 -14.34 20.75
CA SER A 381 -2.75 -14.36 19.91
C SER A 381 -2.58 -15.03 18.55
N ARG A 382 -1.41 -14.98 17.93
CA ARG A 382 -1.12 -15.66 16.64
C ARG A 382 -0.26 -16.92 16.77
N PHE A 383 -0.07 -17.41 17.99
CA PHE A 383 0.70 -18.61 18.25
C PHE A 383 0.06 -19.85 17.58
N ARG A 384 0.85 -20.68 16.88
CA ARG A 384 0.39 -21.91 16.20
C ARG A 384 0.38 -23.08 17.19
N LYS A 385 -0.74 -23.82 17.29
CA LYS A 385 -1.01 -24.91 18.26
C LYS A 385 0.27 -25.73 18.58
N ALA A 386 0.71 -25.74 19.85
CA ALA A 386 1.71 -26.65 20.48
C ALA A 386 2.42 -26.10 21.75
N VAL A 387 2.04 -24.96 22.34
CA VAL A 387 2.65 -24.49 23.60
C VAL A 387 1.77 -24.94 24.76
N PRO A 388 2.32 -25.70 25.73
CA PRO A 388 1.64 -25.91 26.99
C PRO A 388 1.50 -24.54 27.66
N LEU A 389 0.28 -24.02 27.70
CA LEU A 389 -0.01 -22.77 28.39
C LEU A 389 -0.15 -23.07 29.88
N ASP A 390 0.45 -22.22 30.70
CA ASP A 390 0.28 -22.27 32.14
C ASP A 390 -1.19 -21.98 32.50
N HIS A 391 -1.79 -22.84 33.33
CA HIS A 391 -3.12 -22.65 33.92
C HIS A 391 -3.27 -21.28 34.58
N ASN A 392 -2.19 -20.75 35.16
CA ASN A 392 -2.17 -19.44 35.82
C ASN A 392 -2.50 -18.29 34.86
N ILE A 393 -2.17 -18.43 33.57
CA ILE A 393 -2.50 -17.42 32.56
C ILE A 393 -4.01 -17.44 32.27
N LEU A 394 -4.60 -18.63 32.12
CA LEU A 394 -6.05 -18.75 31.84
C LEU A 394 -6.90 -18.26 33.02
N ASP A 395 -6.52 -18.61 34.26
CA ASP A 395 -7.21 -18.14 35.46
C ASP A 395 -7.11 -16.61 35.63
N MET A 396 -5.92 -16.05 35.39
CA MET A 396 -5.71 -14.61 35.44
C MET A 396 -6.51 -13.87 34.36
N LEU A 397 -6.49 -14.33 33.11
CA LEU A 397 -7.29 -13.73 32.04
C LEU A 397 -8.78 -13.80 32.36
N THR A 398 -9.24 -14.90 32.97
CA THR A 398 -10.62 -15.05 33.42
C THR A 398 -10.99 -14.01 34.47
N THR A 399 -10.14 -13.83 35.48
CA THR A 399 -10.35 -12.79 36.49
C THR A 399 -10.43 -11.41 35.85
N ILE A 400 -9.45 -11.04 35.01
CA ILE A 400 -9.40 -9.73 34.34
C ILE A 400 -10.64 -9.51 33.47
N SER A 401 -11.03 -10.48 32.64
CA SER A 401 -12.23 -10.45 31.79
C SER A 401 -13.52 -10.18 32.56
N LEU A 402 -13.59 -10.60 33.83
CA LEU A 402 -14.78 -10.47 34.65
C LEU A 402 -14.78 -9.18 35.47
N THR A 403 -13.63 -8.76 36.02
CA THR A 403 -13.57 -7.75 37.08
C THR A 403 -12.82 -6.47 36.74
N ASN A 404 -12.02 -6.43 35.66
CA ASN A 404 -11.20 -5.24 35.37
C ASN A 404 -12.08 -4.04 34.97
N LYS A 405 -11.72 -2.85 35.46
CA LYS A 405 -12.51 -1.63 35.27
C LYS A 405 -12.39 -1.05 33.86
N ASN A 406 -11.31 -1.35 33.16
CA ASN A 406 -11.03 -0.85 31.82
C ASN A 406 -11.65 -1.79 30.77
N ASP A 407 -12.63 -1.28 30.03
CA ASP A 407 -13.37 -2.04 29.01
C ASP A 407 -12.45 -2.60 27.92
N LEU A 408 -11.46 -1.81 27.45
CA LEU A 408 -10.50 -2.23 26.43
C LEU A 408 -9.66 -3.41 26.91
N VAL A 409 -9.17 -3.36 28.15
CA VAL A 409 -8.36 -4.42 28.75
C VAL A 409 -9.18 -5.70 28.93
N ARG A 410 -10.44 -5.57 29.38
CA ARG A 410 -11.36 -6.71 29.46
C ARG A 410 -11.62 -7.35 28.10
N ASP A 411 -11.86 -6.54 27.07
CA ASP A 411 -12.17 -7.04 25.73
C ASP A 411 -10.98 -7.81 25.15
N ILE A 412 -9.76 -7.28 25.30
CA ILE A 412 -8.52 -7.95 24.88
C ILE A 412 -8.31 -9.25 25.68
N ALA A 413 -8.44 -9.21 27.00
CA ALA A 413 -8.29 -10.39 27.85
C ALA A 413 -9.29 -11.49 27.48
N THR A 414 -10.54 -11.12 27.20
CA THR A 414 -11.62 -12.04 26.84
C THR A 414 -11.38 -12.70 25.48
N GLN A 415 -10.99 -11.90 24.48
CA GLN A 415 -10.66 -12.41 23.15
C GLN A 415 -9.43 -13.32 23.21
N LEU A 416 -8.40 -12.93 23.97
CA LEU A 416 -7.21 -13.75 24.16
C LEU A 416 -7.55 -15.07 24.85
N LEU A 417 -8.33 -15.04 25.95
CA LEU A 417 -8.77 -16.24 26.68
C LEU A 417 -9.47 -17.23 25.74
N ALA A 418 -10.44 -16.76 24.95
CA ALA A 418 -11.14 -17.58 23.97
C ALA A 418 -10.20 -18.12 22.88
N ASN A 419 -9.29 -17.30 22.36
CA ASN A 419 -8.30 -17.73 21.38
C ASN A 419 -7.36 -18.81 21.92
N LEU A 420 -6.94 -18.72 23.18
CA LEU A 420 -6.11 -19.73 23.84
C LEU A 420 -6.89 -21.03 24.04
N ILE A 421 -8.13 -20.96 24.52
CA ILE A 421 -9.03 -22.13 24.64
C ILE A 421 -9.21 -22.81 23.29
N ASN A 422 -9.41 -22.07 22.20
CA ASN A 422 -9.57 -22.64 20.85
C ASN A 422 -8.31 -23.40 20.36
N LYS A 423 -7.12 -23.04 20.89
CA LYS A 423 -5.84 -23.61 20.48
C LYS A 423 -5.33 -24.72 21.40
N GLN A 424 -5.93 -24.88 22.58
CA GLN A 424 -5.57 -25.93 23.54
C GLN A 424 -5.84 -27.33 22.98
N ALA A 425 -4.94 -28.27 23.29
CA ALA A 425 -5.15 -29.68 22.99
C ALA A 425 -6.40 -30.21 23.70
N GLU A 426 -7.07 -31.19 23.11
CA GLU A 426 -8.18 -31.88 23.77
C GLU A 426 -7.67 -32.75 24.91
N GLY A 427 -8.47 -32.85 25.97
CA GLY A 427 -8.16 -33.68 27.13
C GLY A 427 -8.73 -33.13 28.43
N GLU A 428 -8.47 -33.86 29.51
CA GLU A 428 -8.95 -33.53 30.86
C GLU A 428 -8.51 -32.15 31.34
N HIS A 429 -7.30 -31.73 30.97
CA HIS A 429 -6.76 -30.42 31.32
C HIS A 429 -7.61 -29.26 30.77
N LEU A 430 -8.08 -29.38 29.52
CA LEU A 430 -8.97 -28.39 28.93
C LEU A 430 -10.33 -28.36 29.64
N ASN A 431 -10.91 -29.53 29.91
CA ASN A 431 -12.17 -29.64 30.62
C ASN A 431 -12.08 -29.02 32.03
N HIS A 432 -10.98 -29.30 32.74
CA HIS A 432 -10.72 -28.71 34.05
C HIS A 432 -10.65 -27.17 33.99
N CYS A 433 -9.96 -26.61 32.98
CA CYS A 433 -9.93 -25.16 32.76
C CYS A 433 -11.34 -24.60 32.52
N LEU A 434 -12.14 -25.24 31.67
CA LEU A 434 -13.50 -24.81 31.36
C LEU A 434 -14.39 -24.81 32.61
N ASP A 435 -14.25 -25.82 33.48
CA ASP A 435 -15.01 -25.88 34.73
C ASP A 435 -14.63 -24.75 35.71
N ILE A 436 -13.34 -24.43 35.83
CA ILE A 436 -12.86 -23.29 36.64
C ILE A 436 -13.44 -21.98 36.10
N ILE A 437 -13.35 -21.76 34.78
CA ILE A 437 -13.85 -20.54 34.15
C ILE A 437 -15.35 -20.40 34.36
N LYS A 438 -16.10 -21.48 34.14
CA LYS A 438 -17.54 -21.52 34.39
C LYS A 438 -17.87 -21.16 35.85
N LYS A 439 -17.14 -21.71 36.82
CA LYS A 439 -17.32 -21.41 38.25
C LYS A 439 -17.08 -19.93 38.55
N HIS A 440 -16.04 -19.33 37.97
CA HIS A 440 -15.75 -17.90 38.11
C HIS A 440 -16.85 -17.02 37.51
N CYS A 441 -17.32 -17.35 36.30
CA CYS A 441 -18.44 -16.67 35.65
C CYS A 441 -19.71 -16.70 36.51
N LEU A 442 -20.08 -17.88 37.03
CA LEU A 442 -21.29 -18.05 37.86
C LEU A 442 -21.17 -17.32 39.20
N LYS A 443 -19.99 -17.28 39.81
CA LYS A 443 -19.75 -16.52 41.06
C LYS A 443 -19.90 -15.01 40.84
N THR A 444 -19.49 -14.51 39.69
CA THR A 444 -19.44 -13.07 39.38
C THR A 444 -20.69 -12.56 38.64
N ILE A 445 -21.64 -13.44 38.31
CA ILE A 445 -22.80 -13.10 37.47
C ILE A 445 -23.70 -12.01 38.08
N ASN A 446 -23.82 -11.98 39.40
CA ASN A 446 -24.66 -11.02 40.09
C ASN A 446 -24.01 -9.63 40.19
N SER A 447 -22.68 -9.56 40.21
CA SER A 447 -21.93 -8.30 40.36
C SER A 447 -21.50 -7.69 39.03
N SER A 448 -21.27 -8.48 37.98
CA SER A 448 -20.78 -7.99 36.69
C SER A 448 -21.39 -8.76 35.51
N LYS A 449 -22.74 -8.85 35.51
CA LYS A 449 -23.53 -9.61 34.52
C LYS A 449 -23.11 -9.36 33.06
N SER A 450 -22.90 -8.10 32.68
CA SER A 450 -22.52 -7.76 31.30
C SER A 450 -21.18 -8.38 30.88
N ASN A 451 -20.17 -8.33 31.77
CA ASN A 451 -18.83 -8.86 31.52
C ASN A 451 -18.85 -10.39 31.44
N VAL A 452 -19.60 -11.02 32.33
CA VAL A 452 -19.81 -12.47 32.35
C VAL A 452 -20.42 -12.95 31.03
N ILE A 453 -21.45 -12.27 30.53
CA ILE A 453 -22.12 -12.65 29.28
C ILE A 453 -21.18 -12.52 28.08
N VAL A 454 -20.37 -11.47 28.00
CA VAL A 454 -19.36 -11.32 26.94
C VAL A 454 -18.34 -12.44 27.01
N THR A 455 -17.83 -12.73 28.20
CA THR A 455 -16.85 -13.81 28.44
C THR A 455 -17.40 -15.16 28.01
N LEU A 456 -18.61 -15.51 28.48
CA LEU A 456 -19.29 -16.75 28.09
C LEU A 456 -19.48 -16.81 26.57
N SER A 457 -19.92 -15.72 25.94
CA SER A 457 -20.18 -15.67 24.49
C SER A 457 -18.91 -15.94 23.66
N TRP A 458 -17.77 -15.36 24.05
CA TRP A 458 -16.48 -15.60 23.37
C TRP A 458 -15.97 -17.03 23.59
N ILE A 459 -16.13 -17.59 24.79
CA ILE A 459 -15.75 -18.99 25.06
C ILE A 459 -16.65 -19.95 24.29
N THR A 460 -17.97 -19.73 24.29
CA THR A 460 -18.93 -20.52 23.49
C THR A 460 -18.52 -20.50 22.02
N LYS A 461 -18.22 -19.31 21.47
CA LYS A 461 -17.72 -19.20 20.09
C LYS A 461 -16.46 -20.01 19.86
N ALA A 462 -15.47 -19.95 20.76
CA ALA A 462 -14.25 -20.75 20.67
C ALA A 462 -14.53 -22.26 20.68
N LEU A 463 -15.42 -22.72 21.56
CA LEU A 463 -15.81 -24.14 21.69
C LEU A 463 -16.58 -24.64 20.47
N VAL A 464 -17.51 -23.84 19.94
CA VAL A 464 -18.28 -24.16 18.73
C VAL A 464 -17.36 -24.21 17.51
N MET A 465 -16.49 -23.22 17.33
CA MET A 465 -15.55 -23.17 16.20
C MET A 465 -14.58 -24.36 16.15
N ARG A 466 -14.27 -24.97 17.31
CA ARG A 466 -13.45 -26.19 17.39
C ARG A 466 -14.26 -27.49 17.47
N ASN A 467 -15.59 -27.43 17.38
CA ASN A 467 -16.49 -28.57 17.52
C ASN A 467 -16.31 -29.35 18.86
N HIS A 468 -16.13 -28.64 19.98
CA HIS A 468 -15.97 -29.25 21.29
C HIS A 468 -17.31 -29.76 21.84
N PHE A 469 -17.34 -30.93 22.48
CA PHE A 469 -18.57 -31.54 23.01
C PHE A 469 -19.32 -30.67 24.04
N GLN A 470 -18.59 -29.84 24.81
CA GLN A 470 -19.22 -28.90 25.74
C GLN A 470 -19.83 -27.67 25.04
N GLY A 471 -19.66 -27.47 23.74
CA GLY A 471 -20.16 -26.30 23.01
C GLY A 471 -21.64 -26.03 23.27
N ASN A 472 -22.49 -27.06 23.18
CA ASN A 472 -23.93 -26.95 23.44
C ASN A 472 -24.25 -26.52 24.88
N LEU A 473 -23.51 -27.06 25.86
CA LEU A 473 -23.67 -26.68 27.27
C LEU A 473 -23.37 -25.19 27.48
N TRP A 474 -22.32 -24.69 26.84
CA TRP A 474 -21.93 -23.29 26.93
C TRP A 474 -22.88 -22.36 26.17
N THR A 475 -23.47 -22.81 25.07
CA THR A 475 -24.57 -22.09 24.38
C THR A 475 -25.78 -21.92 25.30
N GLU A 476 -26.18 -22.99 25.98
CA GLU A 476 -27.28 -22.93 26.96
C GLU A 476 -26.99 -21.98 28.12
N LEU A 477 -25.75 -21.97 28.64
CA LEU A 477 -25.34 -21.02 29.69
C LEU A 477 -25.47 -19.55 29.28
N VAL A 478 -25.19 -19.23 28.02
CA VAL A 478 -25.40 -17.88 27.48
C VAL A 478 -26.91 -17.59 27.36
N ARG A 479 -27.70 -18.57 26.92
CA ARG A 479 -29.15 -18.43 26.72
C ARG A 479 -29.93 -18.14 28.01
N ILE A 480 -29.60 -18.84 29.10
CA ILE A 480 -30.28 -18.67 30.40
C ILE A 480 -29.88 -17.38 31.14
N HIS A 481 -28.85 -16.67 30.64
CA HIS A 481 -28.38 -15.42 31.19
C HIS A 481 -28.36 -14.30 30.13
N PRO A 482 -29.53 -13.89 29.59
CA PRO A 482 -29.58 -12.90 28.52
C PRO A 482 -29.11 -11.50 28.98
N ARG A 483 -28.45 -10.78 28.06
CA ARG A 483 -27.99 -9.39 28.22
C ARG A 483 -29.21 -8.45 28.18
N THR A 484 -29.28 -7.49 29.10
CA THR A 484 -30.40 -6.52 29.20
C THR A 484 -30.21 -5.25 28.36
N SER A 485 -29.15 -5.13 27.54
CA SER A 485 -28.93 -3.97 26.66
C SER A 485 -28.11 -4.30 25.40
N TYR A 486 -28.49 -3.64 24.29
CA TYR A 486 -27.91 -3.77 22.95
C TYR A 486 -26.50 -3.13 22.87
N SER A 487 -25.44 -3.94 22.96
CA SER A 487 -24.08 -3.57 22.52
C SER A 487 -23.17 -4.79 22.33
N LEU A 488 -23.59 -5.73 21.48
CA LEU A 488 -22.63 -6.61 20.79
C LEU A 488 -22.42 -6.02 19.40
N SER A 489 -21.18 -6.05 18.88
CA SER A 489 -20.98 -5.96 17.43
C SER A 489 -21.87 -7.02 16.78
N GLU A 490 -22.70 -6.65 15.80
CA GLU A 490 -23.69 -7.51 15.14
C GLU A 490 -23.18 -8.92 14.81
N THR A 491 -21.87 -9.07 14.59
CA THR A 491 -21.17 -10.31 14.27
C THR A 491 -21.30 -11.43 15.32
N VAL A 492 -21.43 -11.13 16.62
CA VAL A 492 -21.51 -12.17 17.67
C VAL A 492 -22.93 -12.71 17.83
N ILE A 493 -23.94 -11.83 17.73
CA ILE A 493 -25.36 -12.23 17.77
C ILE A 493 -25.73 -12.99 16.48
N LYS A 494 -25.27 -12.52 15.30
CA LYS A 494 -25.51 -13.22 14.03
C LYS A 494 -24.88 -14.62 13.99
N PHE A 495 -23.85 -14.92 14.79
CA PHE A 495 -23.25 -16.27 14.81
C PHE A 495 -23.93 -17.20 15.82
N ILE A 496 -24.36 -16.70 16.99
CA ILE A 496 -25.06 -17.51 18.02
C ILE A 496 -26.52 -17.79 17.63
N VAL A 497 -27.13 -16.96 16.77
CA VAL A 497 -28.52 -17.15 16.29
C VAL A 497 -28.60 -18.10 15.08
N PHE A 498 -27.48 -18.41 14.40
CA PHE A 498 -27.45 -19.23 13.19
C PHE A 498 -26.73 -20.59 13.35
N VAL A 499 -26.24 -20.92 14.54
CA VAL A 499 -25.84 -22.27 14.97
C VAL A 499 -26.88 -22.76 15.96
#